data_AF-A0A350D4U4-F1
#
_entry.id   AF-A0A350D4U4-F1
#
_cell.length_a   1.000
_cell.length_b   1.000
_cell.length_c   1.000
_cell.angle_alpha   90.00
_cell.angle_beta   90.00
_cell.angle_gamma   90.00
#
_symmetry.space_group_name_H-M   'P 1'
#
loop_
_entity.id
_entity.type
_entity.pdbx_description
1 polymer ?
#
loop_
_entity_poly.entity_id
_entity_poly.type
_entity_poly.pdbx_seq_one_letter_code
_entity_poly.pdbx_strand_id
1 'polypeptide(L)'
;DYLEDYSDVVSLIFSQAGKAGLEEKAVRDERGEKYLPSFDFEESLHDYIGEYDSFCFWEELINRLAEREAIKEFGSLPLDKIDLDEFLEKKNKYLRVYEQEVEENGLKNFELIKKS
;
A
#
# COMPACT_ATOMS: atom_id res chain seq x y z
N ASP A 1 -14.81 21.40 0.32
CA ASP A 1 -13.65 21.83 1.14
C ASP A 1 -12.42 20.98 0.88
N TYR A 2 -12.10 19.91 1.62
CA TYR A 2 -10.80 19.21 1.45
C TYR A 2 -10.45 18.72 0.03
N LEU A 3 -11.44 18.30 -0.76
CA LEU A 3 -11.23 17.88 -2.15
C LEU A 3 -10.91 19.06 -3.09
N GLU A 4 -11.40 20.24 -2.77
CA GLU A 4 -11.17 21.45 -3.55
C GLU A 4 -9.76 21.99 -3.28
N ASP A 5 -9.35 22.02 -2.01
CA ASP A 5 -7.97 22.36 -1.61
C ASP A 5 -6.93 21.45 -2.29
N TYR A 6 -7.21 20.14 -2.34
CA TYR A 6 -6.36 19.18 -3.04
C TYR A 6 -6.31 19.46 -4.55
N SER A 7 -7.46 19.67 -5.16
CA SER A 7 -7.58 19.98 -6.59
C SER A 7 -6.82 21.24 -6.97
N ASP A 8 -6.83 22.26 -6.12
CA ASP A 8 -6.13 23.52 -6.35
C ASP A 8 -4.61 23.37 -6.25
N VAL A 9 -4.12 22.55 -5.30
CA VAL A 9 -2.69 22.20 -5.21
C VAL A 9 -2.24 21.43 -6.46
N VAL A 10 -3.02 20.44 -6.89
CA VAL A 10 -2.73 19.68 -8.12
C VAL A 10 -2.65 20.61 -9.32
N SER A 11 -3.67 21.46 -9.49
CA SER A 11 -3.71 22.44 -10.58
C SER A 11 -2.51 23.40 -10.55
N LEU A 12 -2.13 23.88 -9.36
CA LEU A 12 -0.95 24.73 -9.22
C LEU A 12 0.33 24.03 -9.66
N ILE A 13 0.53 22.77 -9.29
CA ILE A 13 1.71 21.98 -9.67
C ILE A 13 1.75 21.78 -11.19
N PHE A 14 0.66 21.28 -11.79
CA PHE A 14 0.60 21.00 -13.23
C PHE A 14 0.60 22.28 -14.09
N SER A 15 0.18 23.43 -13.55
CA SER A 15 0.32 24.71 -14.25
C SER A 15 1.78 25.11 -14.53
N GLN A 16 2.75 24.54 -13.79
CA GLN A 16 4.16 24.79 -14.02
C GLN A 16 4.79 23.84 -15.06
N ALA A 17 4.08 22.81 -15.52
CA ALA A 17 4.61 21.78 -16.41
C ALA A 17 5.25 22.35 -17.68
N GLY A 18 4.63 23.35 -18.30
CA GLY A 18 5.21 23.98 -19.48
C GLY A 18 6.49 24.79 -19.22
N LYS A 19 6.61 25.43 -18.05
CA LYS A 19 7.89 26.09 -17.70
C LYS A 19 9.02 25.09 -17.48
N ALA A 20 8.68 23.85 -17.15
CA ALA A 20 9.61 22.75 -16.95
C ALA A 20 9.91 21.94 -18.23
N GLY A 21 9.30 22.29 -19.37
CA GLY A 21 9.39 21.52 -20.62
C GLY A 21 8.70 20.15 -20.53
N LEU A 22 7.61 20.07 -19.77
CA LEU A 22 6.79 18.88 -19.54
C LEU A 22 5.33 19.14 -19.97
N GLU A 23 5.10 20.02 -20.96
CA GLU A 23 3.76 20.42 -21.40
C GLU A 23 2.86 19.21 -21.71
N GLU A 24 3.41 18.12 -22.24
CA GLU A 24 2.70 16.91 -22.63
C GLU A 24 2.09 16.14 -21.43
N LYS A 25 2.57 16.42 -20.21
CA LYS A 25 2.11 15.77 -18.97
C LYS A 25 0.95 16.49 -18.30
N ALA A 26 0.53 17.63 -18.83
CA ALA A 26 -0.53 18.45 -18.25
C ALA A 26 -1.57 18.84 -19.30
N VAL A 27 -2.85 18.78 -18.92
CA VAL A 27 -3.97 19.27 -19.70
C VAL A 27 -4.79 20.25 -18.89
N ARG A 28 -5.58 21.08 -19.57
CA ARG A 28 -6.62 21.86 -18.89
C ARG A 28 -7.92 21.06 -18.89
N ASP A 29 -8.71 21.21 -17.84
CA ASP A 29 -10.06 20.66 -17.77
C ASP A 29 -10.97 21.24 -18.88
N GLU A 30 -12.15 20.64 -19.07
CA GLU A 30 -13.10 21.03 -20.13
C GLU A 30 -13.53 22.51 -20.06
N ARG A 31 -13.49 23.09 -18.86
CA ARG A 31 -13.84 24.49 -18.59
C ARG A 31 -12.65 25.44 -18.75
N GLY A 32 -11.44 24.91 -18.88
CA GLY A 32 -10.18 25.65 -18.98
C GLY A 32 -9.72 26.30 -17.67
N GLU A 33 -10.34 25.95 -16.54
CA GLU A 33 -10.17 26.59 -15.23
C GLU A 33 -9.04 25.94 -14.42
N LYS A 34 -8.83 24.62 -14.56
CA LYS A 34 -7.83 23.86 -13.81
C LYS A 34 -6.86 23.10 -14.70
N TYR A 35 -5.63 22.95 -14.22
CA TYR A 35 -4.65 22.03 -14.78
C TYR A 35 -4.76 20.66 -14.12
N LEU A 36 -4.66 19.61 -14.92
CA LEU A 36 -4.71 18.22 -14.52
C LEU A 36 -3.56 17.47 -15.21
N PRO A 37 -3.13 16.32 -14.68
CA PRO A 37 -2.27 15.41 -15.45
C PRO A 37 -2.94 15.03 -16.78
N SER A 38 -2.14 14.82 -17.82
CA SER A 38 -2.64 14.25 -19.06
C SER A 38 -2.95 12.77 -18.88
N PHE A 39 -3.89 12.25 -19.69
CA PHE A 39 -4.24 10.83 -19.67
C PHE A 39 -3.00 9.94 -19.89
N ASP A 40 -2.18 10.25 -20.89
CA ASP A 40 -0.95 9.49 -21.17
C ASP A 40 0.02 9.47 -19.98
N PHE A 41 0.09 10.58 -19.23
CA PHE A 41 0.91 10.64 -18.03
C PHE A 41 0.30 9.83 -16.88
N GLU A 42 -1.01 9.91 -16.64
CA GLU A 42 -1.69 9.08 -15.64
C GLU A 42 -1.53 7.58 -15.94
N GLU A 43 -1.78 7.17 -17.19
CA GLU A 43 -1.63 5.78 -17.62
C GLU A 43 -0.19 5.30 -17.46
N SER A 44 0.80 6.15 -17.72
CA SER A 44 2.22 5.78 -17.52
C SER A 44 2.58 5.47 -16.07
N LEU A 45 1.77 5.92 -15.10
CA LEU A 45 1.95 5.66 -13.68
C LEU A 45 1.25 4.38 -13.22
N HIS A 46 0.33 3.83 -14.02
CA HIS A 46 -0.50 2.69 -13.63
C HIS A 46 0.34 1.47 -13.23
N ASP A 47 1.42 1.16 -13.97
CA ASP A 47 2.32 0.05 -13.65
C ASP A 47 3.03 0.27 -12.30
N TYR A 48 3.51 1.49 -12.03
CA TYR A 48 4.14 1.83 -10.76
C TYR A 48 3.17 1.76 -9.58
N ILE A 49 1.93 2.20 -9.77
CA ILE A 49 0.87 2.09 -8.76
C ILE A 49 0.57 0.61 -8.51
N GLY A 50 0.45 -0.20 -9.57
CA GLY A 50 0.22 -1.64 -9.46
C GLY A 50 1.35 -2.37 -8.74
N GLU A 51 2.60 -2.03 -9.03
CA GLU A 51 3.76 -2.57 -8.32
C GLU A 51 3.76 -2.18 -6.83
N TYR A 52 3.48 -0.91 -6.54
CA TYR A 52 3.38 -0.41 -5.17
C TYR A 52 2.24 -1.10 -4.40
N ASP A 53 1.05 -1.19 -4.98
CA ASP A 53 -0.11 -1.84 -4.38
C ASP A 53 0.17 -3.33 -4.12
N SER A 54 0.83 -4.02 -5.06
CA SER A 54 1.25 -5.40 -4.91
C SER A 54 2.24 -5.57 -3.75
N PHE A 55 3.26 -4.71 -3.68
CA PHE A 55 4.23 -4.71 -2.58
C PHE A 55 3.55 -4.49 -1.23
N CYS A 56 2.73 -3.44 -1.11
CA CYS A 56 1.97 -3.15 0.10
C CYS A 56 1.05 -4.32 0.50
N PHE A 57 0.40 -4.96 -0.46
CA PHE A 57 -0.44 -6.13 -0.19
C PHE A 57 0.35 -7.27 0.45
N TRP A 58 1.51 -7.62 -0.10
CA TRP A 58 2.32 -8.73 0.41
C TRP A 58 2.90 -8.42 1.79
N GLU A 59 3.46 -7.22 1.98
CA GLU A 59 3.99 -6.77 3.27
C GLU A 59 2.93 -6.83 4.37
N GLU A 60 1.72 -6.33 4.09
CA GLU A 60 0.62 -6.34 5.06
C GLU A 60 0.10 -7.76 5.33
N LEU A 61 0.03 -8.61 4.31
CA LEU A 61 -0.37 -10.00 4.47
C LEU A 61 0.60 -10.74 5.41
N ILE A 62 1.90 -10.66 5.13
CA ILE A 62 2.97 -11.26 5.93
C ILE A 62 2.91 -10.75 7.37
N ASN A 63 2.84 -9.42 7.55
CA ASN A 63 2.79 -8.81 8.87
C ASN A 63 1.61 -9.30 9.71
N ARG A 64 0.40 -9.34 9.12
CA ARG A 64 -0.82 -9.74 9.82
C ARG A 64 -0.84 -11.23 10.15
N LEU A 65 -0.29 -12.07 9.27
CA LEU A 65 -0.16 -13.51 9.54
C LEU A 65 0.83 -13.77 10.66
N ALA A 66 1.99 -13.11 10.63
CA ALA A 66 3.00 -13.21 11.68
C ALA A 66 2.48 -12.73 13.04
N GLU A 67 1.79 -11.59 13.06
CA GLU A 67 1.13 -11.07 14.27
C GLU A 67 0.09 -12.06 14.82
N ARG A 68 -0.75 -12.61 13.94
CA ARG A 68 -1.76 -13.61 14.34
C ARG A 68 -1.13 -14.83 15.00
N GLU A 69 -0.05 -15.37 14.44
CA GLU A 69 0.63 -16.54 15.03
C GLU A 69 1.37 -16.18 16.32
N ALA A 70 2.03 -15.02 16.38
CA ALA A 70 2.69 -14.53 17.59
C ALA A 70 1.69 -14.39 18.75
N ILE A 71 0.51 -13.80 18.51
CA ILE A 71 -0.55 -13.66 19.53
C ILE A 71 -1.01 -15.03 20.04
N LYS A 72 -1.14 -16.03 19.16
CA LYS A 72 -1.54 -17.38 19.58
C LYS A 72 -0.54 -18.03 20.54
N GLU A 73 0.76 -17.73 20.44
CA GLU A 73 1.76 -18.27 21.36
C GLU A 73 1.55 -17.80 22.82
N PHE A 74 0.88 -16.65 23.02
CA PHE A 74 0.53 -16.15 24.36
C PHE A 74 -0.74 -16.78 24.96
N GLY A 75 -1.47 -17.58 24.17
CA GLY A 75 -2.66 -18.30 24.63
C GLY A 75 -3.77 -17.36 25.12
N SER A 76 -4.15 -17.50 26.39
CA SER A 76 -5.21 -16.71 27.03
C SER A 76 -4.72 -15.45 27.74
N LEU A 77 -3.44 -15.10 27.60
CA LEU A 77 -2.90 -13.89 28.21
C LEU A 77 -3.59 -12.64 27.62
N PRO A 78 -4.10 -11.71 28.46
CA PRO A 78 -4.63 -10.45 27.98
C PRO A 78 -3.58 -9.63 27.22
N LEU A 79 -3.97 -9.00 26.11
CA LEU A 79 -3.06 -8.24 25.24
C LEU A 79 -2.33 -7.10 25.98
N ASP A 80 -2.98 -6.48 26.96
CA ASP A 80 -2.41 -5.40 27.80
C ASP A 80 -1.32 -5.90 28.76
N LYS A 81 -1.17 -7.22 28.92
CA LYS A 81 -0.15 -7.86 29.75
C LYS A 81 0.98 -8.49 28.94
N ILE A 82 0.90 -8.42 27.61
CA ILE A 82 1.96 -8.92 26.73
C ILE A 82 3.09 -7.90 26.74
N ASP A 83 4.30 -8.38 27.05
CA ASP A 83 5.50 -7.58 26.90
C ASP A 83 5.79 -7.32 25.42
N LEU A 84 6.11 -6.07 25.08
CA LEU A 84 6.29 -5.65 23.69
C LEU A 84 7.52 -6.32 23.06
N ASP A 85 8.63 -6.45 23.79
CA ASP A 85 9.85 -7.03 23.25
C ASP A 85 9.65 -8.53 23.01
N GLU A 86 8.99 -9.23 23.94
CA GLU A 86 8.63 -10.64 23.76
C GLU A 86 7.68 -10.84 22.55
N PHE A 87 6.69 -9.95 22.38
CA PHE A 87 5.79 -9.98 21.23
C PHE A 87 6.55 -9.77 19.91
N LEU A 88 7.43 -8.77 19.86
CA LEU A 88 8.22 -8.48 18.66
C LEU A 88 9.17 -9.63 18.33
N GLU A 89 9.79 -10.27 19.33
CA GLU A 89 10.64 -11.45 19.11
C GLU A 89 9.85 -12.59 18.46
N LYS A 90 8.66 -12.91 19.00
CA LYS A 90 7.78 -13.94 18.44
C LYS A 90 7.27 -13.55 17.05
N LYS A 91 6.86 -12.31 16.83
CA LYS A 91 6.41 -11.82 15.52
C LYS A 91 7.52 -11.93 14.48
N ASN A 92 8.74 -11.51 14.81
CA ASN A 92 9.91 -11.58 13.90
C ASN A 92 10.24 -13.00 13.46
N LYS A 93 10.07 -14.00 14.34
CA LYS A 93 10.20 -15.41 13.98
C LYS A 93 9.20 -15.80 12.88
N TYR A 94 7.94 -15.41 13.01
CA TYR A 94 6.92 -15.73 12.02
C TYR A 94 6.98 -14.88 10.76
N LEU A 95 7.45 -13.63 10.83
CA LEU A 95 7.70 -12.77 9.66
C LEU A 95 8.58 -13.51 8.66
N ARG A 96 9.74 -14.02 9.10
CA ARG A 96 10.68 -14.77 8.24
C ARG A 96 10.05 -16.01 7.60
N VAL A 97 9.18 -16.70 8.33
CA VAL A 97 8.48 -17.89 7.81
C VAL A 97 7.52 -17.51 6.69
N TYR A 98 6.74 -16.44 6.89
CA TYR A 98 5.76 -16.01 5.90
C TYR A 98 6.37 -15.25 4.72
N GLU A 99 7.47 -14.52 4.93
CA GLU A 99 8.30 -13.94 3.85
C GLU A 99 8.76 -15.04 2.89
N GLN A 100 9.42 -16.07 3.42
CA GLN A 100 9.90 -17.19 2.61
C GLN A 100 8.74 -17.91 1.90
N GLU A 101 7.64 -18.17 2.59
CA GLU A 101 6.47 -18.84 2.01
C GLU A 101 5.86 -18.04 0.86
N VAL A 102 5.69 -16.72 1.02
CA VAL A 102 5.14 -15.85 -0.02
C VAL A 102 6.10 -15.74 -1.21
N GLU A 103 7.40 -15.62 -0.97
CA GLU A 103 8.42 -15.55 -2.03
C GLU A 103 8.47 -16.84 -2.87
N GLU A 104 8.44 -18.02 -2.23
CA GLU A 104 8.56 -19.31 -2.92
C GLU A 104 7.23 -19.79 -3.53
N ASN A 105 6.12 -19.56 -2.82
CA ASN A 105 4.84 -20.23 -3.10
C ASN A 105 3.70 -19.25 -3.39
N GLY A 106 3.84 -17.96 -3.10
CA GLY A 106 2.77 -16.98 -3.23
C GLY A 106 1.55 -17.39 -2.40
N LEU A 107 0.38 -17.52 -3.04
CA LEU A 107 -0.85 -17.96 -2.37
C LEU A 107 -1.09 -19.48 -2.39
N LYS A 108 -0.20 -20.29 -2.96
CA LYS A 108 -0.49 -21.72 -3.24
C LYS A 108 -0.85 -22.53 -2.00
N ASN A 109 -0.23 -22.26 -0.85
CA ASN A 109 -0.51 -22.98 0.40
C ASN A 109 -1.48 -22.21 1.33
N PHE A 110 -2.06 -21.11 0.85
CA PHE A 110 -3.04 -20.34 1.61
C PHE A 110 -4.46 -20.82 1.28
N GLU A 111 -5.11 -21.43 2.26
CA GLU A 111 -6.48 -21.93 2.13
C GLU A 111 -7.44 -21.25 3.10
N LEU A 112 -8.67 -21.06 2.65
CA LEU A 112 -9.76 -20.60 3.50
C LEU A 112 -10.31 -21.77 4.34
N ILE A 113 -10.12 -21.71 5.65
CA ILE A 113 -10.53 -22.78 6.58
C ILE A 113 -12.02 -22.69 6.97
N LYS A 114 -12.75 -21.67 6.51
CA LYS A 114 -14.16 -21.50 6.86
C LYS A 114 -15.01 -22.52 6.08
N LYS A 115 -15.41 -23.60 6.75
CA LYS A 115 -16.58 -24.38 6.32
C LYS A 115 -17.83 -23.51 6.50
N SER A 116 -18.54 -23.30 5.41
CA SER A 116 -19.89 -22.72 5.43
C SER A 116 -20.86 -23.59 6.22
#